data_AF-A0A4P6U3H1-F1
#
_entry.id   AF-A0A4P6U3H1-F1
#
_cell.length_a   1.000
_cell.length_b   1.000
_cell.length_c   1.000
_cell.angle_alpha   90.00
_cell.angle_beta   90.00
_cell.angle_gamma   90.00
#
_symmetry.space_group_name_H-M   'P 1'
#
loop_
_entity.id
_entity.type
_entity.pdbx_description
1 polymer ?
#
loop_
_entity_poly.entity_id
_entity_poly.type
_entity_poly.pdbx_seq_one_letter_code
_entity_poly.pdbx_strand_id
1 'polypeptide(L)' 'MAASMLTPYEPAADEISVPEALLLFAETGHPIARETLVRQCKLQGVELNQAGRGRPVKASWSDLLVVHARWVDSR' A
#
# COMPACT_ATOMS: atom_id res chain seq x y z
N MET A 1 22.21 -1.59 -35.46
CA MET A 1 22.24 -0.86 -34.18
C MET A 1 20.88 -1.05 -33.52
N ALA A 2 20.83 -1.80 -32.41
CA ALA A 2 19.60 -1.97 -31.64
C ALA A 2 19.54 -0.81 -30.64
N ALA A 3 18.58 0.11 -30.83
CA ALA A 3 18.30 1.16 -29.86
C ALA A 3 17.51 0.54 -28.71
N SER A 4 18.17 0.32 -27.58
CA SER A 4 17.51 0.04 -26.31
C SER A 4 16.70 1.28 -25.91
N MET A 5 15.38 1.21 -26.05
CA MET A 5 14.46 2.20 -25.50
C MET A 5 14.48 2.09 -23.98
N LEU A 6 15.45 2.74 -23.34
CA LEU A 6 15.41 3.04 -21.92
C LEU A 6 14.33 4.13 -21.73
N THR A 7 13.10 3.72 -21.45
CA THR A 7 12.10 4.61 -20.85
C THR A 7 12.61 5.00 -19.46
N PRO A 8 12.99 6.27 -19.21
CA PRO A 8 13.60 6.68 -17.94
C PRO A 8 12.58 6.98 -16.83
N TYR A 9 11.28 6.79 -17.10
CA TYR A 9 10.19 7.03 -16.16
C TYR A 9 9.15 5.92 -16.34
N GLU A 10 9.37 4.76 -15.71
CA GLU A 10 8.20 4.10 -15.13
C GLU A 10 7.68 5.07 -14.05
N PRO A 11 6.41 5.53 -14.09
CA PRO A 11 5.85 6.18 -12.92
C PRO A 11 6.09 5.21 -11.77
N ALA A 12 6.84 5.64 -10.75
CA ALA A 12 7.08 4.84 -9.56
C ALA A 12 5.72 4.28 -9.16
N ALA A 13 5.52 2.98 -9.33
CA ALA A 13 4.21 2.38 -9.14
C ALA A 13 3.77 2.82 -7.75
N ASP A 14 2.57 3.38 -7.63
CA ASP A 14 1.99 3.82 -6.35
C ASP A 14 1.81 2.63 -5.38
N GLU A 15 2.42 1.48 -5.66
CA GLU A 15 2.37 0.28 -4.87
C GLU A 15 3.43 0.29 -3.77
N ILE A 16 2.96 0.19 -2.53
CA ILE A 16 3.80 -0.05 -1.36
C ILE A 16 3.45 -1.39 -0.73
N SER A 17 4.41 -2.01 -0.05
CA SER A 17 4.09 -3.21 0.72
C SER A 17 3.30 -2.87 1.99
N VAL A 18 2.36 -3.74 2.36
CA VAL A 18 1.59 -3.60 3.61
C VAL A 18 2.51 -3.48 4.84
N PRO A 19 3.60 -4.26 5.00
CA PRO A 19 4.53 -4.07 6.12
C PRO A 19 5.18 -2.68 6.18
N GLU A 20 5.58 -2.11 5.04
CA GLU A 20 6.15 -0.75 4.98
C GLU A 20 5.10 0.30 5.34
N ALA A 21 3.89 0.19 4.80
CA ALA A 21 2.79 1.09 5.12
C ALA A 21 2.49 1.11 6.64
N LEU A 22 2.53 -0.04 7.31
CA LEU A 22 2.33 -0.12 8.76
C LEU A 22 3.40 0.63 9.56
N LEU A 23 4.66 0.58 9.11
CA LEU A 23 5.75 1.33 9.73
C LEU A 23 5.53 2.83 9.56
N LEU A 24 5.17 3.28 8.36
CA LEU A 24 4.88 4.68 8.08
C LEU A 24 3.69 5.18 8.91
N PHE A 25 2.61 4.41 9.04
CA PHE A 25 1.47 4.78 9.89
C PHE A 25 1.82 4.84 11.39
N ALA A 26 2.79 4.05 11.84
CA ALA A 26 3.30 4.15 13.20
C ALA A 26 4.10 5.45 13.41
N GLU A 27 4.90 5.86 12.43
CA GLU A 27 5.65 7.12 12.45
C GLU A 27 4.73 8.35 12.48
N THR A 28 3.54 8.28 11.87
CA THR A 28 2.53 9.35 11.94
C THR A 28 1.76 9.41 13.26
N GLY A 29 2.10 8.56 14.24
CA GLY A 29 1.44 8.53 15.56
C GLY A 29 0.09 7.80 15.58
N HIS A 30 -0.29 7.13 14.49
CA HIS A 30 -1.55 6.41 14.35
C HIS A 30 -1.31 4.95 13.95
N PRO A 31 -0.68 4.14 14.84
CA PRO A 31 -0.39 2.75 14.54
C PRO A 31 -1.68 1.96 14.34
N ILE A 32 -1.74 1.18 13.27
CA ILE A 32 -2.84 0.27 12.93
C ILE A 32 -2.31 -1.16 12.90
N ALA A 33 -3.08 -2.13 13.39
CA ALA A 33 -2.71 -3.53 13.28
C ALA A 33 -2.88 -4.02 11.83
N ARG A 34 -2.04 -4.96 11.39
CA ARG A 34 -2.07 -5.51 10.03
C ARG A 34 -3.45 -6.08 9.67
N GLU A 35 -4.05 -6.84 10.56
CA GLU A 35 -5.36 -7.47 10.37
C GLU A 35 -6.46 -6.42 10.23
N THR A 36 -6.37 -5.34 11.02
CA THR A 36 -7.29 -4.21 10.95
C THR A 36 -7.14 -3.49 9.63
N LEU A 37 -5.91 -3.18 9.20
CA LEU A 37 -5.66 -2.53 7.91
C LEU A 37 -6.22 -3.38 6.75
N VAL A 38 -5.90 -4.67 6.71
CA VAL A 38 -6.42 -5.60 5.70
C VAL A 38 -7.95 -5.65 5.71
N ARG A 39 -8.57 -5.68 6.88
CA ARG A 39 -10.03 -5.64 7.00
C ARG A 39 -10.59 -4.33 6.46
N GLN A 40 -9.99 -3.19 6.78
CA GLN A 40 -10.44 -1.89 6.30
C GLN A 40 -10.27 -1.76 4.78
N CYS A 41 -9.17 -2.24 4.22
CA CYS A 41 -8.98 -2.32 2.77
C CYS A 41 -10.11 -3.12 2.10
N LYS A 42 -10.45 -4.29 2.64
CA LYS A 42 -11.56 -5.11 2.12
C LYS A 42 -12.92 -4.42 2.21
N LEU A 43 -13.20 -3.73 3.32
CA LEU A 43 -14.44 -2.99 3.50
C LEU A 43 -14.58 -1.82 2.51
N GLN A 44 -13.45 -1.21 2.13
CA GLN A 44 -13.40 -0.07 1.24
C GLN A 44 -13.12 -0.43 -0.22
N GLY A 45 -12.99 -1.72 -0.54
CA GLY A 45 -12.78 -2.21 -1.91
C GLY A 45 -11.36 -2.02 -2.44
N VAL A 46 -10.37 -1.82 -1.58
CA VAL A 46 -8.96 -1.65 -1.99
C VAL A 46 -8.35 -3.02 -2.34
N GLU A 47 -7.74 -3.10 -3.52
CA GLU A 47 -7.09 -4.32 -4.00
C GLU A 47 -5.77 -4.58 -3.28
N LEU A 48 -5.60 -5.82 -2.83
CA LEU A 48 -4.39 -6.29 -2.16
C LEU A 48 -3.69 -7.30 -3.09
N ASN A 49 -2.63 -6.84 -3.76
CA ASN A 49 -1.88 -7.61 -4.73
C ASN A 49 -0.79 -8.44 -4.05
N GLN A 50 -0.81 -9.75 -4.24
CA GLN A 50 0.30 -10.61 -3.83
C GLN A 50 1.00 -11.15 -5.08
N ALA A 51 2.19 -10.62 -5.37
CA ALA A 51 2.98 -10.96 -6.55
C ALA A 51 3.60 -12.38 -6.57
N GLY A 52 3.15 -13.29 -5.69
CA GLY A 52 3.62 -14.67 -5.59
C GLY A 52 3.76 -15.18 -4.16
N ARG A 53 4.01 -16.51 -4.02
CA ARG A 53 4.16 -17.16 -2.71
C ARG A 53 5.39 -16.60 -1.98
N GLY A 54 5.18 -16.15 -0.74
CA GLY A 54 6.24 -15.59 0.10
C GLY A 54 6.62 -14.12 -0.19
N ARG A 55 6.00 -13.48 -1.20
CA ARG A 55 6.16 -12.04 -1.41
C ARG A 55 5.20 -11.25 -0.51
N PRO A 56 5.62 -10.04 -0.08
CA PRO A 56 4.75 -9.18 0.71
C PRO A 56 3.54 -8.76 -0.13
N VAL A 57 2.41 -8.61 0.54
CA VAL A 57 1.20 -8.05 -0.05
C VAL A 57 1.45 -6.57 -0.32
N LYS A 58 1.09 -6.11 -1.51
CA LYS A 58 1.20 -4.72 -1.95
C LYS A 58 -0.19 -4.14 -2.21
N ALA A 59 -0.30 -2.83 -2.11
CA ALA A 59 -1.50 -2.08 -2.48
C ALA A 59 -1.11 -0.66 -2.88
N SER A 60 -2.01 0.06 -3.53
CA SER A 60 -1.85 1.51 -3.77
C SER A 60 -1.65 2.23 -2.44
N TRP A 61 -0.60 3.03 -2.35
CA TRP A 61 -0.27 3.85 -1.20
C TRP A 61 -1.32 4.93 -1.01
N SER A 62 -1.76 5.57 -2.10
CA SER A 62 -2.83 6.56 -2.08
C SER A 62 -4.11 5.98 -1.47
N ASP A 63 -4.50 4.76 -1.88
CA ASP A 63 -5.66 4.09 -1.31
C ASP A 63 -5.47 3.72 0.16
N LEU A 64 -4.28 3.24 0.53
CA LEU A 64 -3.95 2.93 1.93
C LEU A 64 -4.04 4.18 2.83
N LEU A 65 -3.59 5.35 2.35
CA LEU A 65 -3.72 6.62 3.06
C LEU A 65 -5.19 6.99 3.29
N VAL A 66 -6.04 6.86 2.28
CA VAL A 66 -7.49 7.15 2.40
C VAL A 66 -8.15 6.20 3.39
N VAL A 67 -7.82 4.90 3.31
CA VAL A 67 -8.33 3.88 4.24
C VAL A 67 -7.91 4.19 5.67
N HIS A 68 -6.64 4.51 5.88
CA HIS A 68 -6.08 4.82 7.19
C HIS A 68 -6.66 6.10 7.77
N ALA A 69 -6.76 7.17 6.99
CA ALA A 69 -7.37 8.43 7.43
C ALA A 69 -8.81 8.22 7.90
N ARG A 70 -9.64 7.52 7.11
CA ARG A 70 -11.02 7.18 7.49
C ARG A 70 -11.10 6.33 8.76
N TRP A 71 -10.14 5.42 8.95
CA TRP A 71 -10.06 4.62 10.17
C TRP A 71 -9.70 5.49 11.39
N VAL A 72 -8.75 6.42 11.25
CA VAL A 72 -8.38 7.37 12.30
C VAL A 72 -9.58 8.26 12.66
N ASP A 73 -10.30 8.77 11.66
CA ASP A 73 -11.47 9.63 11.87
C ASP A 73 -12.65 8.90 12.54
N SER A 74 -12.73 7.56 12.39
CA SER A 74 -13.80 6.74 12.99
C SER A 74 -13.57 6.40 14.47
N ARG A 75 -12.48 6.86 15.07
CA ARG A 75 -12.00 6.47 16.40
C ARG A 75 -12.32 7.51 17.46
#